data_AF-A0A7X1PF24-F1
#
_entry.id   AF-A0A7X1PF24-F1
#
_cell.length_a   1.000
_cell.length_b   1.000
_cell.length_c   1.000
_cell.angle_alpha   90.00
_cell.angle_beta   90.00
_cell.angle_gamma   90.00
#
_symmetry.space_group_name_H-M   'P 1'
#
loop_
_entity.id
_entity.type
_entity.pdbx_description
1 polymer ?
#
loop_
_entity_poly.entity_id
_entity_poly.type
_entity_poly.pdbx_seq_one_letter_code
_entity_poly.pdbx_strand_id
1 'polypeptide(L)'
;MGQALGPIGDLLTRQPAGGSQPGSNAGPSFVLRTVHALPHKTAAWHLLCERFEELAGYTDELASQTGEAALARAAKALWGVRASLTQI
;
A
#
# COMPACT_ATOMS: atom_id res chain seq x y z
N MET A 1 -2.01 10.09 2.38
CA MET A 1 -0.97 9.15 2.85
C MET A 1 -1.36 8.40 4.11
N GLY A 2 -1.54 9.05 5.28
CA GLY A 2 -1.91 8.35 6.52
C GLY A 2 -3.21 7.52 6.43
N GLN A 3 -4.19 7.98 5.65
CA GLN A 3 -5.45 7.25 5.42
C GLN A 3 -5.30 5.98 4.57
N ALA A 4 -4.21 5.82 3.82
CA ALA A 4 -3.93 4.59 3.06
C ALA A 4 -3.06 3.64 3.88
N LEU A 5 -1.98 4.16 4.48
CA LEU A 5 -1.00 3.34 5.18
C LEU A 5 -1.48 2.84 6.54
N GLY A 6 -2.25 3.64 7.29
CA GLY A 6 -2.76 3.26 8.60
C GLY A 6 -3.61 1.98 8.57
N PRO A 7 -4.68 1.94 7.75
CA PRO A 7 -5.54 0.75 7.66
C PRO A 7 -4.80 -0.51 7.19
N ILE A 8 -3.85 -0.37 6.26
CA ILE A 8 -3.02 -1.50 5.79
C ILE A 8 -2.10 -1.97 6.91
N GLY A 9 -1.43 -1.06 7.61
CA GLY A 9 -0.56 -1.40 8.74
C GLY A 9 -1.30 -2.11 9.87
N ASP A 10 -2.48 -1.61 10.24
CA ASP A 10 -3.33 -2.25 11.25
C ASP A 10 -3.75 -3.67 10.84
N LEU A 11 -4.08 -3.88 9.56
CA LEU A 11 -4.47 -5.19 9.06
C LEU A 11 -3.29 -6.16 9.07
N LEU A 12 -2.13 -5.74 8.59
CA LEU A 12 -0.91 -6.57 8.56
C LEU A 12 -0.50 -7.00 9.97
N THR A 13 -0.60 -6.11 10.96
CA THR A 13 -0.24 -6.41 12.35
C THR A 13 -1.26 -7.27 13.11
N ARG A 14 -2.39 -7.62 12.49
CA ARG A 14 -3.38 -8.55 13.03
C ARG A 14 -3.30 -9.94 12.40
N GLN A 15 -2.49 -10.12 11.36
CA GLN A 15 -2.28 -11.43 10.78
C GLN A 15 -1.55 -12.33 11.78
N PRO A 16 -1.81 -13.64 11.82
CA PRO A 16 -1.09 -14.55 12.70
C PRO A 16 0.41 -14.57 12.36
N ALA A 17 1.28 -14.61 13.37
CA ALA A 17 2.74 -14.67 13.21
C ALA A 17 3.23 -15.98 12.53
N GLY A 18 2.36 -16.98 12.44
CA GLY A 18 2.62 -18.29 11.84
C GLY A 18 2.55 -19.43 12.85
N GLY A 19 2.61 -20.67 12.36
CA GLY A 19 2.42 -21.88 13.18
C GLY A 19 3.49 -22.12 14.26
N SER A 20 4.66 -21.47 14.14
CA SER A 20 5.73 -21.53 15.15
C SER A 20 5.47 -20.66 16.38
N GLN A 21 4.54 -19.70 16.32
CA GLN A 21 4.13 -18.86 17.45
C GLN A 21 2.61 -18.73 17.55
N PRO A 22 1.90 -19.78 18.01
CA PRO A 22 0.45 -19.78 18.14
C PRO A 22 -0.05 -18.66 19.07
N GLY A 23 -1.14 -18.00 18.68
CA GLY A 23 -1.77 -16.93 19.46
C GLY A 23 -1.05 -15.58 19.39
N SER A 24 0.07 -15.49 18.68
CA SER A 24 0.78 -14.22 18.44
C SER A 24 0.44 -13.67 17.06
N ASN A 25 0.30 -12.36 16.96
CA ASN A 25 0.15 -11.67 15.68
C ASN A 25 1.52 -11.30 15.10
N ALA A 26 1.58 -11.16 13.78
CA ALA A 26 2.69 -10.57 13.06
C ALA A 26 2.91 -9.14 13.59
N GLY A 27 4.13 -8.82 13.98
CA GLY A 27 4.49 -7.45 14.35
C GLY A 27 4.55 -6.53 13.12
N PRO A 28 4.70 -5.21 13.32
CA PRO A 28 4.92 -4.28 12.22
C PRO A 28 6.22 -4.63 11.50
N SER A 29 6.12 -4.96 10.22
CA SER A 29 7.25 -5.22 9.34
C SER A 29 7.16 -4.30 8.13
N PHE A 30 8.28 -3.67 7.77
CA PHE A 30 8.40 -2.92 6.53
C PHE A 30 9.75 -3.21 5.89
N VAL A 31 9.75 -3.29 4.56
CA VAL A 31 10.97 -3.36 3.76
C VAL A 31 11.10 -2.05 3.02
N LEU A 32 12.19 -1.34 3.28
CA LEU A 32 12.58 -0.22 2.43
C LEU A 32 13.16 -0.79 1.15
N ARG A 33 12.43 -0.66 0.03
CA ARG A 33 13.03 -0.86 -1.29
C ARG A 33 13.78 0.42 -1.66
N THR A 34 15.10 0.33 -1.77
CA THR A 34 15.92 1.38 -2.37
C THR A 34 15.53 1.53 -3.84
N VAL A 35 14.79 2.58 -4.15
CA VAL A 35 14.66 3.10 -5.51
C VAL A 35 15.87 4.00 -5.74
N HIS A 36 16.68 3.69 -6.75
CA HIS A 36 17.69 4.65 -7.20
C HIS A 36 16.97 5.95 -7.53
N ALA A 37 17.45 7.07 -6.97
CA ALA A 37 16.89 8.37 -7.30
C ALA A 37 17.04 8.58 -8.81
N LEU A 38 15.91 8.62 -9.53
CA LEU A 38 15.95 8.90 -10.96
C LEU A 38 16.54 10.32 -11.14
N PRO A 39 17.56 10.49 -12.01
CA PRO A 39 18.25 11.77 -12.15
C PRO A 39 17.36 12.89 -12.72
N HIS A 40 16.18 12.55 -13.25
CA HIS A 40 15.24 13.47 -13.87
C HIS A 40 13.90 13.50 -13.12
N LYS A 41 13.53 14.69 -12.62
CA LYS A 41 12.30 14.94 -11.84
C LYS A 41 11.03 14.40 -12.52
N THR A 42 10.90 14.55 -13.84
CA THR A 42 9.74 14.06 -14.60
C THR A 42 9.67 12.54 -14.62
N ALA A 43 10.79 11.86 -14.85
CA ALA A 43 10.84 10.40 -14.85
C ALA A 43 10.52 9.85 -13.44
N ALA A 44 11.01 10.50 -12.39
CA ALA A 44 10.68 10.15 -11.01
C ALA A 44 9.17 10.26 -10.72
N TRP A 45 8.50 11.29 -11.26
CA TRP A 45 7.05 11.45 -11.15
C TRP A 45 6.26 10.41 -11.93
N HIS A 46 6.64 10.11 -13.17
CA HIS A 46 5.98 9.03 -13.92
C HIS A 46 6.11 7.68 -13.19
N LEU A 47 7.31 7.34 -12.73
CA LEU A 47 7.52 6.11 -11.97
C LEU A 47 6.66 6.08 -10.70
N LEU A 48 6.56 7.20 -9.99
CA LEU A 48 5.75 7.28 -8.77
C LEU A 48 4.26 7.10 -9.07
N CYS A 49 3.75 7.70 -10.15
CA CYS A 49 2.37 7.50 -10.61
C CYS A 49 2.10 6.03 -10.94
N GLU A 50 2.98 5.39 -11.70
CA GLU A 50 2.88 3.96 -12.03
C GLU A 50 2.85 3.10 -10.75
N ARG A 51 3.74 3.37 -9.79
CA ARG A 51 3.78 2.61 -8.53
C ARG A 51 2.49 2.78 -7.71
N PHE A 52 1.92 3.98 -7.67
CA PHE A 52 0.63 4.18 -6.96
C PHE A 52 -0.54 3.53 -7.67
N GLU A 53 -0.54 3.53 -9.00
CA GLU A 53 -1.55 2.84 -9.79
C GLU A 53 -1.51 1.32 -9.59
N GLU A 54 -0.32 0.72 -9.65
CA GLU A 54 -0.12 -0.70 -9.33
C GLU A 54 -0.57 -1.03 -7.89
N LEU A 55 -0.15 -0.23 -6.91
CA LEU A 55 -0.52 -0.44 -5.50
C LEU A 55 -2.03 -0.32 -5.28
N ALA A 56 -2.68 0.65 -5.90
CA ALA A 56 -4.13 0.82 -5.81
C ALA A 56 -4.86 -0.37 -6.42
N GLY A 57 -4.45 -0.81 -7.63
CA GLY A 57 -5.03 -1.96 -8.31
C GLY A 57 -4.91 -3.26 -7.50
N TYR A 58 -3.72 -3.56 -6.96
CA TYR A 58 -3.54 -4.74 -6.11
C TYR A 58 -4.37 -4.68 -4.81
N THR A 59 -4.48 -3.49 -4.21
CA THR A 59 -5.26 -3.33 -2.98
C THR A 59 -6.77 -3.51 -3.25
N ASP A 60 -7.27 -3.03 -4.39
CA ASP A 60 -8.64 -3.24 -4.84
C ASP A 60 -8.93 -4.72 -5.11
N GLU A 61 -8.02 -5.39 -5.81
CA GLU A 61 -8.14 -6.82 -6.09
C GLU A 61 -8.22 -7.61 -4.77
N LEU A 62 -7.31 -7.34 -3.83
CA LEU A 62 -7.31 -8.01 -2.53
C LEU A 62 -8.55 -7.68 -1.69
N ALA A 63 -9.06 -6.44 -1.76
CA ALA A 63 -10.31 -6.06 -1.13
C ALA A 63 -11.50 -6.87 -1.69
N SER A 64 -11.52 -7.10 -3.01
CA SER A 64 -12.57 -7.90 -3.65
C SER A 64 -12.54 -9.38 -3.24
N GLN A 65 -11.35 -9.93 -3.02
CA GLN A 65 -11.16 -11.34 -2.65
C GLN A 65 -11.46 -11.62 -1.17
N THR A 66 -11.13 -10.67 -0.29
CA THR A 66 -11.23 -10.84 1.17
C THR A 66 -12.51 -10.25 1.77
N GLY A 67 -13.14 -9.30 1.09
CA GLY A 67 -14.26 -8.51 1.63
C GLY A 67 -13.84 -7.52 2.72
N GLU A 68 -12.55 -7.30 2.94
CA GLU A 68 -12.04 -6.50 4.05
C GLU A 68 -12.21 -4.99 3.78
N ALA A 69 -13.08 -4.34 4.55
CA ALA A 69 -13.43 -2.93 4.36
C ALA A 69 -12.24 -1.97 4.58
N ALA A 70 -11.24 -2.37 5.37
CA ALA A 70 -10.00 -1.60 5.50
C ALA A 70 -9.22 -1.52 4.18
N LEU A 71 -9.18 -2.62 3.40
CA LEU A 71 -8.50 -2.64 2.11
C LEU A 71 -9.22 -1.78 1.08
N ALA A 72 -10.55 -1.84 1.01
CA ALA A 72 -11.32 -0.99 0.10
C ALA A 72 -11.11 0.51 0.37
N ARG A 73 -11.05 0.90 1.65
CA ARG A 73 -10.74 2.29 2.03
C ARG A 73 -9.31 2.68 1.65
N ALA A 74 -8.35 1.78 1.83
CA ALA A 74 -6.96 2.02 1.46
C ALA A 74 -6.78 2.14 -0.06
N ALA A 75 -7.43 1.28 -0.85
CA ALA A 75 -7.43 1.34 -2.31
C ALA A 75 -7.99 2.69 -2.82
N LYS A 76 -9.14 3.12 -2.29
CA LYS A 76 -9.72 4.43 -2.57
C LYS A 76 -8.74 5.57 -2.26
N ALA A 77 -8.04 5.50 -1.14
CA ALA A 77 -7.06 6.51 -0.75
C ALA A 77 -5.84 6.52 -1.68
N LEU A 78 -5.36 5.36 -2.14
CA LEU A 78 -4.25 5.23 -3.10
C LEU A 78 -4.64 5.78 -4.48
N TRP A 79 -5.85 5.49 -4.97
CA TRP A 79 -6.40 6.09 -6.19
C TRP A 79 -6.49 7.61 -6.11
N GLY A 80 -6.90 8.14 -4.96
CA GLY A 80 -6.93 9.59 -4.70
C GLY A 80 -5.52 10.23 -4.79
N VAL A 81 -4.49 9.55 -4.27
CA VAL A 81 -3.10 10.02 -4.39
C VAL A 81 -2.66 9.99 -5.86
N ARG A 82 -2.90 8.90 -6.58
CA ARG A 82 -2.61 8.79 -8.02
C ARG A 82 -3.25 9.92 -8.83
N ALA A 83 -4.52 10.22 -8.59
CA ALA A 83 -5.25 11.30 -9.26
C ALA A 83 -4.68 12.70 -8.94
N SER A 84 -4.15 12.90 -7.72
CA SER A 84 -3.53 14.18 -7.35
C SER A 84 -2.16 14.41 -8.01
N LEU A 85 -1.44 13.33 -8.33
CA LEU A 85 -0.11 13.41 -8.95
C LEU A 85 -0.17 13.78 -10.44
N THR A 86 -1.30 13.56 -11.12
CA THR A 86 -1.51 14.02 -12.50
C THR A 86 -1.74 15.54 -12.62
N GLN A 87 -1.82 16.28 -11.51
CA GLN A 87 -2.00 17.73 -11.49
C GLN A 87 -0.69 18.52 -11.23
N ILE A 88 0.47 17.85 -11.22
CA ILE A 88 1.80 18.45 -10.98
C ILE A 88 2.58 18.52 -12.29
#